data_AF-A0A0R3M750-F1
#
_entry.id   AF-A0A0R3M750-F1
#
_cell.length_a   1.000
_cell.length_b   1.000
_cell.length_c   1.000
_cell.angle_alpha   90.00
_cell.angle_beta   90.00
_cell.angle_gamma   90.00
#
_symmetry.space_group_name_H-M   'P 1'
#
loop_
_entity.id
_entity.type
_entity.pdbx_description
1 polymer ?
#
loop_
_entity_poly.entity_id
_entity_poly.type
_entity_poly.pdbx_seq_one_letter_code
_entity_poly.pdbx_strand_id
1 'polypeptide(L)'
;MNRLITAAFVFGMMIGGASAMPVAPLTPSTNSDVIEVAGGCGRGWHRGPYGGCRRNYARPWLHACPRGWYPGPYGRCRANGT
;
A
#
# COMPACT_ATOMS: atom_id res chain seq x y z
N MET A 1 -48.15 -42.61 -28.42
CA MET A 1 -46.76 -42.32 -28.83
C MET A 1 -46.26 -40.96 -28.37
N ASN A 2 -47.07 -39.90 -28.44
CA ASN A 2 -46.63 -38.52 -28.15
C ASN A 2 -46.09 -38.30 -26.72
N ARG A 3 -46.63 -38.99 -25.72
CA ARG A 3 -46.18 -38.83 -24.31
C ARG A 3 -44.75 -39.29 -24.06
N LEU A 4 -44.28 -40.32 -24.79
CA LEU A 4 -42.91 -40.82 -24.67
C LEU A 4 -41.91 -39.86 -25.30
N ILE A 5 -42.31 -39.19 -26.38
CA ILE A 5 -41.49 -38.18 -27.07
C ILE A 5 -41.32 -36.95 -26.16
N THR A 6 -42.39 -36.50 -25.50
CA THR A 6 -42.32 -35.37 -24.57
C THR A 6 -41.42 -35.68 -23.36
N ALA A 7 -41.50 -36.89 -22.81
CA ALA A 7 -40.67 -37.31 -21.68
C ALA A 7 -39.18 -37.35 -22.04
N ALA A 8 -38.83 -37.90 -23.21
CA ALA A 8 -37.45 -37.97 -23.68
C ALA A 8 -36.85 -36.57 -23.91
N PHE A 9 -37.65 -35.63 -24.43
CA PHE A 9 -37.19 -34.27 -24.70
C PHE A 9 -36.92 -33.48 -23.42
N VAL A 10 -37.79 -33.60 -22.42
CA VAL A 10 -37.61 -32.94 -21.12
C VAL A 10 -36.38 -33.49 -20.39
N PHE A 11 -36.13 -34.81 -20.47
CA PHE A 11 -34.97 -35.42 -19.82
C PHE A 11 -33.65 -35.00 -20.49
N GLY A 12 -33.64 -34.85 -21.82
CA GLY A 12 -32.46 -34.40 -22.58
C GLY A 12 -32.01 -32.97 -22.25
N MET A 13 -32.94 -32.08 -21.85
CA MET A 13 -32.60 -30.71 -21.45
C MET A 13 -31.91 -30.62 -20.09
N MET A 14 -31.97 -31.66 -19.26
CA MET A 14 -31.39 -31.65 -17.90
C MET A 14 -29.91 -32.06 -17.86
N ILE A 15 -29.30 -32.39 -19.01
CA ILE A 15 -27.90 -32.87 -19.12
C ILE A 15 -26.92 -31.70 -19.39
N GLY A 16 -27.33 -30.46 -19.14
CA GLY A 16 -26.46 -29.29 -19.23
C GLY A 16 -25.37 -29.31 -18.15
N GLY A 17 -24.11 -29.48 -18.55
CA GLY A 17 -22.96 -29.52 -17.65
C GLY A 17 -22.76 -28.21 -16.88
N ALA A 18 -22.58 -28.31 -15.57
CA ALA A 18 -22.14 -27.20 -14.74
C ALA A 18 -20.64 -26.98 -14.94
N SER A 19 -20.27 -25.95 -15.71
CA SER A 19 -18.88 -25.51 -15.82
C SER A 19 -18.48 -24.75 -14.56
N ALA A 20 -17.88 -25.44 -13.59
CA ALA A 20 -17.25 -24.80 -12.45
C ALA A 20 -15.96 -24.10 -12.93
N MET A 21 -15.92 -22.77 -12.83
CA MET A 21 -14.67 -22.03 -13.07
C MET A 21 -13.69 -22.36 -11.94
N PRO A 22 -12.43 -22.71 -12.26
CA PRO A 22 -11.42 -22.91 -11.23
C PRO A 22 -11.19 -21.60 -10.48
N VAL A 23 -11.20 -21.67 -9.14
CA VAL A 23 -10.85 -20.54 -8.28
C VAL A 23 -9.40 -20.17 -8.56
N ALA A 24 -9.17 -18.94 -9.04
CA ALA A 24 -7.83 -18.43 -9.27
C ALA A 24 -7.04 -18.42 -7.95
N PRO A 25 -5.79 -18.93 -7.92
CA PRO A 25 -4.94 -18.79 -6.76
C PRO A 25 -4.71 -17.31 -6.48
N LEU A 26 -5.03 -16.85 -5.28
CA LEU A 26 -4.58 -15.56 -4.78
C LEU A 26 -3.09 -15.70 -4.50
N THR A 27 -2.25 -15.49 -5.51
CA THR A 27 -0.83 -15.23 -5.25
C THR A 27 -0.78 -13.98 -4.38
N PRO A 28 -0.21 -14.04 -3.15
CA PRO A 28 0.02 -12.83 -2.39
C PRO A 28 0.92 -11.93 -3.23
N SER A 29 0.42 -10.73 -3.57
CA SER A 29 1.26 -9.69 -4.15
C SER A 29 2.43 -9.47 -3.19
N THR A 30 3.63 -9.82 -3.64
CA THR A 30 4.89 -9.48 -2.96
C THR A 30 5.19 -7.98 -3.03
N ASN A 31 4.26 -7.18 -3.55
CA ASN A 31 4.24 -5.74 -3.38
C ASN A 31 3.13 -5.42 -2.39
N SER A 32 3.52 -5.36 -1.12
CA SER A 32 2.70 -4.80 -0.08
C SER A 32 2.32 -3.37 -0.47
N ASP A 33 1.01 -3.07 -0.51
CA ASP A 33 0.44 -1.70 -0.57
C ASP A 33 0.79 -0.87 0.69
N VAL A 34 1.95 -1.13 1.31
CA VAL A 34 2.48 -0.43 2.46
C VAL A 34 3.16 0.82 1.95
N ILE A 35 2.38 1.90 1.93
CA ILE A 35 2.88 3.25 1.79
C ILE A 35 3.62 3.59 3.09
N GLU A 36 4.92 3.87 3.05
CA GLU A 36 5.69 4.26 4.23
C GLU A 36 5.16 5.59 4.82
N VAL A 37 4.27 5.49 5.82
CA VAL A 37 3.78 6.62 6.58
C VAL A 37 4.96 7.17 7.41
N ALA A 38 5.43 8.35 7.06
CA ALA A 38 6.57 9.09 7.64
C ALA A 38 7.99 8.67 7.20
N GLY A 39 8.22 8.34 5.93
CA GLY A 39 9.58 8.30 5.35
C GLY A 39 10.62 7.50 6.15
N GLY A 40 10.17 6.47 6.89
CA GLY A 40 11.01 5.52 7.63
C GLY A 40 11.76 6.04 8.86
N CYS A 41 11.71 7.34 9.22
CA CYS A 41 12.62 7.86 10.25
C CYS A 41 12.16 7.65 11.71
N GLY A 42 10.89 7.32 11.92
CA GLY A 42 10.34 7.09 13.26
C GLY A 42 9.98 8.37 14.04
N ARG A 43 9.37 8.19 15.23
CA ARG A 43 8.86 9.30 16.06
C ARG A 43 10.00 10.20 16.54
N GLY A 44 9.86 11.52 16.33
CA GLY A 44 10.86 12.50 16.73
C GLY A 44 12.00 12.68 15.72
N TRP A 45 11.85 12.15 14.51
CA TRP A 45 12.77 12.34 13.41
C TRP A 45 12.04 12.85 12.16
N HIS A 46 12.76 13.50 11.27
CA HIS A 46 12.28 13.92 9.96
C HIS A 46 13.28 13.51 8.88
N ARG A 47 12.79 13.36 7.64
CA ARG A 47 13.64 13.11 6.48
C ARG A 47 14.27 14.42 6.01
N GLY A 48 15.59 14.45 5.89
CA GLY A 48 16.31 15.56 5.29
C GLY A 48 16.24 15.53 3.76
N PRO A 49 16.63 16.62 3.08
CA PRO A 49 16.59 16.72 1.61
C PRO A 49 17.50 15.71 0.89
N TYR A 50 18.50 15.13 1.57
CA TYR A 50 19.37 14.08 1.02
C TYR A 50 18.93 12.66 1.42
N GLY A 51 17.68 12.47 1.85
CA GLY A 51 17.15 11.16 2.22
C GLY A 51 17.53 10.64 3.61
N GLY A 52 18.51 11.25 4.29
CA GLY A 52 18.91 10.86 5.65
C GLY A 52 17.90 11.26 6.74
N CYS A 53 17.81 10.47 7.81
CA CYS A 53 16.97 10.77 8.97
C CYS A 53 17.66 11.71 9.96
N ARG A 54 16.95 12.73 10.43
CA ARG A 54 17.46 13.74 11.36
C ARG A 54 16.52 13.94 12.54
N ARG A 55 17.09 14.05 13.74
CA ARG A 55 16.30 14.21 14.95
C ARG A 55 15.64 15.60 14.96
N ASN A 56 14.40 15.65 15.40
CA ASN A 56 13.65 16.89 15.58
C ASN A 56 14.14 17.57 16.85
N TYR A 57 14.98 18.60 16.71
CA TYR A 57 15.46 19.41 17.83
C TYR A 57 14.64 20.67 18.06
N ALA A 58 13.81 21.08 17.09
CA ALA A 58 12.84 22.15 17.25
C ALA A 58 11.45 21.61 17.53
N ARG A 59 10.64 22.44 18.20
CA ARG A 59 9.21 22.22 18.31
C ARG A 59 8.57 22.38 16.92
N PRO A 60 7.54 21.60 16.56
CA PRO A 60 7.00 21.54 15.19
C PRO A 60 6.56 22.89 14.59
N TRP A 61 6.15 23.83 15.44
CA TRP A 61 5.66 25.17 15.09
C TRP A 61 6.75 26.25 15.04
N LEU A 62 7.98 25.92 15.40
CA LEU A 62 9.10 26.85 15.34
C LEU A 62 9.80 26.71 13.99
N HIS A 63 9.58 27.68 13.10
CA HIS A 63 10.48 27.94 11.97
C HIS A 63 11.78 28.55 12.48
N ALA A 64 12.56 27.75 13.23
CA ALA A 64 13.73 28.22 13.96
C ALA A 64 14.93 28.53 13.04
N CYS A 65 14.92 28.04 11.80
CA CYS A 65 16.05 28.17 10.88
C CYS A 65 15.64 28.72 9.51
N PRO A 66 16.54 29.45 8.82
CA PRO A 66 16.35 29.87 7.45
C PRO A 66 16.09 28.70 6.49
N ARG A 67 15.52 29.00 5.32
CA ARG A 67 15.35 28.01 4.25
C ARG A 67 16.67 27.34 3.91
N GLY A 68 16.62 26.02 3.76
CA GLY A 68 17.80 25.20 3.53
C GLY A 68 18.43 24.65 4.80
N TRP A 69 18.24 25.23 5.99
CA TRP A 69 18.87 24.79 7.25
C TRP A 69 17.94 23.97 8.15
N TYR A 70 18.52 23.18 9.05
CA TYR A 70 17.77 22.41 10.06
C TYR A 70 18.28 22.68 11.49
N PRO A 71 17.43 22.58 12.52
CA PRO A 71 17.83 22.69 13.92
C PRO A 71 18.69 21.49 14.34
N GLY A 72 19.87 21.72 14.91
CA GLY A 72 20.73 20.68 15.46
C GLY A 72 20.59 20.47 16.98
N PRO A 73 21.39 19.56 17.56
CA PRO A 73 21.33 19.20 18.99
C PRO A 73 21.44 20.37 19.97
N TYR A 74 22.21 21.38 19.60
CA TYR A 74 22.52 22.53 20.44
C TYR A 74 21.69 23.77 20.06
N GLY A 75 20.56 23.59 19.37
CA GLY A 75 19.73 24.71 18.89
C GLY A 75 20.36 25.54 17.77
N ARG A 76 21.55 25.16 17.29
CA ARG A 76 22.21 25.82 16.16
C ARG A 76 21.67 25.29 14.84
N CYS A 77 21.45 26.19 13.89
CA CYS A 77 21.10 25.82 12.53
C CYS A 77 22.31 25.19 11.83
N ARG A 78 22.07 24.07 11.15
CA ARG A 78 23.07 23.31 10.41
C ARG A 78 22.67 23.27 8.94
N ALA A 79 23.67 23.30 8.06
CA ALA A 79 23.42 23.23 6.64
C ALA A 79 22.86 21.86 6.22
N ASN A 80 21.90 21.86 5.30
CA ASN A 80 21.60 20.66 4.55
C ASN A 80 22.73 20.47 3.51
N GLY A 81 23.64 19.51 3.71
CA GLY A 81 24.52 19.03 2.64
C GLY A 81 26.03 19.31 2.78
N THR A 82 26.56 19.37 3.99
CA THR A 82 28.00 19.26 4.28
C THR A 82 28.28 17.93 4.93
#